data_AF-A0A024TMK6-F1
#
_entry.id   AF-A0A024TMK6-F1
#
_cell.length_a   1.000
_cell.length_b   1.000
_cell.length_c   1.000
_cell.angle_alpha   90.00
_cell.angle_beta   90.00
_cell.angle_gamma   90.00
#
_symmetry.space_group_name_H-M   'P 1'
#
loop_
_entity.id
_entity.type
_entity.pdbx_description
1 polymer ?
#
loop_
_entity_poly.entity_id
_entity_poly.type
_entity_poly.pdbx_seq_one_letter_code
_entity_poly.pdbx_strand_id
1 'polypeptide(L)'
;MDAAMRIVLDLYRSMAPMDLLMQSLKTSPSYLTVDFQDRFMAHVIQDSIADDYPPKQSYTFRLLKIYIQEVERHGGDVSDALMEGILPSVSHKNISIGTMDLEELHHVTYRIPRSSHDAPNGDSIITCRVAAAHNEVGMKLWEAGFFLAEFVLSHPDFFRGQRVMELGAGVGFTGLVLASLPSVASAVVLTDYAPVVMQNLRYNIEVNASRLQCPQVDAMMVDWTTWKWMDAPWDILIAADCVYDVAAFPAMVHVLATFLDAGKTKSAIFASTLRNQDTFDAFLDQLHLHKIEYEDLTAAAISKMPHAFLYDNRGSIRVCRMTKAAADNVAT
;
A
#
# COMPACT_ATOMS: atom_id res chain seq x y z
N MET A 1 -19.49 12.43 12.62
CA MET A 1 -18.29 13.13 12.15
C MET A 1 -18.59 13.84 10.83
N ASP A 2 -18.31 15.15 10.74
CA ASP A 2 -18.48 15.92 9.51
C ASP A 2 -17.45 15.51 8.42
N ALA A 3 -17.61 16.03 7.20
CA ALA A 3 -16.74 15.66 6.07
C ALA A 3 -15.29 16.15 6.24
N ALA A 4 -15.08 17.33 6.82
CA ALA A 4 -13.75 17.90 7.00
C ALA A 4 -12.94 17.12 8.04
N MET A 5 -13.54 16.81 9.19
CA MET A 5 -12.92 16.02 10.24
C MET A 5 -12.57 14.60 9.76
N ARG A 6 -13.40 14.05 8.86
CA ARG A 6 -13.14 12.75 8.23
C ARG A 6 -11.89 12.76 7.35
N ILE A 7 -11.68 13.82 6.57
CA ILE A 7 -10.46 13.98 5.75
C ILE A 7 -9.24 14.08 6.66
N VAL A 8 -9.33 14.87 7.74
CA VAL A 8 -8.24 14.98 8.74
C VAL A 8 -7.93 13.61 9.36
N LEU A 9 -8.95 12.81 9.70
CA LEU A 9 -8.77 11.45 10.20
C LEU A 9 -8.01 10.55 9.22
N ASP A 10 -8.32 10.60 7.91
CA ASP A 10 -7.59 9.78 6.93
C ASP A 10 -6.14 10.22 6.77
N LEU A 11 -5.90 11.53 6.73
CA LEU A 11 -4.56 12.09 6.66
C LEU A 11 -3.74 11.72 7.90
N TYR A 12 -4.37 11.68 9.08
CA TYR A 12 -3.74 11.24 10.32
C TYR A 12 -3.39 9.75 10.26
N ARG A 13 -4.37 8.90 9.93
CA ARG A 13 -4.22 7.45 9.82
C ARG A 13 -3.22 7.00 8.75
N SER A 14 -3.14 7.71 7.64
CA SER A 14 -2.19 7.42 6.55
C SER A 14 -0.81 8.04 6.77
N MET A 15 -0.61 8.77 7.88
CA MET A 15 0.59 9.52 8.18
C MET A 15 1.02 10.49 7.05
N ALA A 16 0.06 11.20 6.49
CA ALA A 16 0.29 12.21 5.46
C ALA A 16 1.27 13.32 5.93
N PRO A 17 1.91 14.05 5.00
CA PRO A 17 2.72 15.21 5.36
C PRO A 17 2.00 16.20 6.30
N MET A 18 2.71 16.68 7.33
CA MET A 18 2.16 17.55 8.38
C MET A 18 1.54 18.84 7.83
N ASP A 19 2.12 19.39 6.77
CA ASP A 19 1.62 20.58 6.08
C ASP A 19 0.25 20.33 5.45
N LEU A 20 0.02 19.16 4.83
CA LEU A 20 -1.29 18.78 4.30
C LEU A 20 -2.34 18.62 5.41
N LEU A 21 -1.96 17.99 6.53
CA LEU A 21 -2.82 17.90 7.71
C LEU A 21 -3.23 19.28 8.23
N MET A 22 -2.26 20.17 8.42
CA MET A 22 -2.53 21.53 8.91
C MET A 22 -3.34 22.36 7.91
N GLN A 23 -3.10 22.20 6.60
CA GLN A 23 -3.93 22.83 5.57
C GLN A 23 -5.38 22.31 5.62
N SER A 24 -5.56 21.00 5.80
CA SER A 24 -6.89 20.39 5.93
C SER A 24 -7.65 20.92 7.15
N LEU A 25 -6.99 21.02 8.32
CA LEU A 25 -7.58 21.64 9.52
C LEU A 25 -8.07 23.07 9.25
N LYS A 26 -7.25 23.88 8.57
CA LYS A 26 -7.52 25.30 8.24
C LYS A 26 -8.72 25.51 7.30
N THR A 27 -9.22 24.46 6.65
CA THR A 27 -10.44 24.56 5.82
C THR A 27 -11.69 24.80 6.67
N SER A 28 -11.66 24.41 7.95
CA SER A 28 -12.73 24.72 8.90
C SER A 28 -12.50 26.09 9.53
N PRO A 29 -13.45 27.04 9.46
CA PRO A 29 -13.27 28.36 10.07
C PRO A 29 -13.20 28.31 11.60
N SER A 30 -13.70 27.24 12.23
CA SER A 30 -13.69 27.05 13.67
C SER A 30 -12.49 26.26 14.18
N TYR A 31 -11.48 25.96 13.34
CA TYR A 31 -10.42 25.03 13.69
C TYR A 31 -9.57 25.45 14.89
N LEU A 32 -9.57 26.73 15.29
CA LEU A 32 -8.86 27.20 16.47
C LEU A 32 -9.71 27.18 17.75
N THR A 33 -11.01 26.93 17.65
CA THR A 33 -11.93 26.96 18.81
C THR A 33 -11.73 25.75 19.71
N VAL A 34 -11.93 25.92 21.02
CA VAL A 34 -11.86 24.83 22.02
C VAL A 34 -12.77 23.66 21.64
N ASP A 35 -14.02 23.92 21.21
CA ASP A 35 -14.95 22.87 20.74
C ASP A 35 -14.37 22.04 19.59
N PHE A 36 -13.74 22.69 18.61
CA PHE A 36 -13.16 21.98 17.49
C PHE A 36 -11.93 21.16 17.93
N GLN A 37 -11.10 21.71 18.83
CA GLN A 37 -9.95 20.99 19.41
C GLN A 37 -10.41 19.72 20.15
N ASP A 38 -11.45 19.80 20.96
CA ASP A 38 -12.01 18.64 21.67
C ASP A 38 -12.59 17.59 20.71
N ARG A 39 -13.31 18.04 19.67
CA ARG A 39 -13.78 17.13 18.61
C ARG A 39 -12.63 16.50 17.83
N PHE A 40 -11.57 17.23 17.54
CA PHE A 40 -10.37 16.71 16.89
C PHE A 40 -9.72 15.62 17.76
N MET A 41 -9.54 15.86 19.06
CA MET A 41 -9.00 14.86 19.97
C MET A 41 -9.87 13.60 20.00
N ALA A 42 -11.19 13.77 20.16
CA ALA A 42 -12.13 12.65 20.29
C ALA A 42 -12.32 11.82 19.00
N HIS A 43 -12.22 12.44 17.82
CA HIS A 43 -12.53 11.76 16.54
C HIS A 43 -11.31 11.45 15.67
N VAL A 44 -10.17 12.12 15.89
CA VAL A 44 -8.95 11.91 15.10
C VAL A 44 -7.89 11.20 15.93
N ILE A 45 -7.59 11.71 17.12
CA ILE A 45 -6.49 11.19 17.94
C ILE A 45 -6.91 9.95 18.72
N GLN A 46 -8.11 9.96 19.31
CA GLN A 46 -8.74 8.86 20.05
C GLN A 46 -9.66 8.02 19.14
N ASP A 47 -9.26 7.91 17.88
CA ASP A 47 -9.97 7.10 16.91
C ASP A 47 -9.77 5.60 17.22
N SER A 48 -10.84 4.82 17.22
CA SER A 48 -10.78 3.42 17.65
C SER A 48 -9.83 2.54 16.82
N ILE A 49 -9.65 2.86 15.53
CA ILE A 49 -8.69 2.13 14.69
C ILE A 49 -7.27 2.56 14.99
N ALA A 50 -7.03 3.85 15.29
CA ALA A 50 -5.74 4.34 15.72
C ALA A 50 -5.39 3.89 17.16
N ASP A 51 -6.36 3.56 17.99
CA ASP A 51 -6.11 2.97 19.31
C ASP A 51 -5.54 1.54 19.19
N ASP A 52 -6.14 0.72 18.31
CA ASP A 52 -5.68 -0.66 18.06
C ASP A 52 -4.41 -0.71 17.19
N TYR A 53 -4.32 0.20 16.22
CA TYR A 53 -3.29 0.25 15.18
C TYR A 53 -2.74 1.68 15.03
N PRO A 54 -1.92 2.12 15.99
CA PRO A 54 -1.53 3.52 16.09
C PRO A 54 -0.57 3.94 14.98
N PRO A 55 -0.78 5.16 14.40
CA PRO A 55 0.28 5.90 13.75
C PRO A 55 1.49 6.07 14.67
N LYS A 56 2.64 6.38 14.06
CA LYS A 56 3.88 6.57 14.80
C LYS A 56 3.73 7.63 15.91
N GLN A 57 4.11 7.30 17.14
CA GLN A 57 3.93 8.22 18.28
C GLN A 57 4.63 9.58 18.08
N SER A 58 5.83 9.58 17.49
CA SER A 58 6.55 10.82 17.17
C SER A 58 5.85 11.67 16.10
N TYR A 59 5.07 11.05 15.21
CA TYR A 59 4.23 11.75 14.24
C TYR A 59 3.02 12.40 14.95
N THR A 60 2.31 11.66 15.79
CA THR A 60 1.20 12.19 16.60
C THR A 60 1.65 13.34 17.49
N PHE A 61 2.76 13.18 18.21
CA PHE A 61 3.36 14.24 19.03
C PHE A 61 3.64 15.51 18.22
N ARG A 62 4.24 15.37 17.03
CA ARG A 62 4.54 16.51 16.18
C ARG A 62 3.28 17.22 15.71
N LEU A 63 2.22 16.48 15.36
CA LEU A 63 0.93 17.05 14.99
C LEU A 63 0.32 17.87 16.12
N LEU A 64 0.21 17.30 17.32
CA LEU A 64 -0.34 17.99 18.49
C LEU A 64 0.47 19.24 18.83
N LYS A 65 1.80 19.13 18.81
CA LYS A 65 2.70 20.25 19.07
C LYS A 65 2.50 21.41 18.08
N ILE A 66 2.46 21.12 16.78
CA ILE A 66 2.26 22.14 15.75
C ILE A 66 0.88 22.78 15.89
N TYR A 67 -0.14 21.99 16.23
CA TYR A 67 -1.48 22.50 16.39
C TYR A 67 -1.62 23.42 17.61
N ILE A 68 -1.06 23.04 18.76
CA ILE A 68 -0.97 23.91 19.95
C ILE A 68 -0.28 25.23 19.62
N GLN A 69 0.89 25.17 18.98
CA GLN A 69 1.64 26.37 18.58
C GLN A 69 0.85 27.26 17.62
N GLU A 70 0.03 26.67 16.73
CA GLU A 70 -0.82 27.43 15.82
C GLU A 70 -1.96 28.13 16.55
N VAL A 71 -2.56 27.51 17.57
CA VAL A 71 -3.59 28.12 18.44
C VAL A 71 -3.00 29.30 19.23
N GLU A 72 -1.87 29.07 19.91
CA GLU A 72 -1.17 30.10 20.69
C GLU A 72 -0.75 31.30 19.82
N ARG A 73 -0.26 31.04 18.60
CA ARG A 73 0.16 32.08 17.65
C ARG A 73 -0.98 33.02 17.25
N HIS A 74 -2.22 32.55 17.30
CA HIS A 74 -3.41 33.36 17.01
C HIS A 74 -4.09 33.89 18.29
N GLY A 75 -3.49 33.70 19.47
CA GLY A 75 -4.03 34.15 20.75
C GLY A 75 -5.29 33.39 21.18
N GLY A 76 -5.49 32.16 20.68
CA GLY A 76 -6.59 31.29 21.10
C GLY A 76 -6.25 30.49 22.36
N ASP A 77 -7.29 30.01 23.04
CA ASP A 77 -7.15 29.11 24.19
C ASP A 77 -6.95 27.66 23.71
N VAL A 78 -6.01 26.95 24.33
CA VAL A 78 -5.75 25.52 24.08
C VAL A 78 -6.66 24.70 24.98
N SER A 79 -7.37 23.72 24.43
CA SER A 79 -8.26 22.87 25.22
C SER A 79 -7.48 21.92 26.14
N ASP A 80 -8.07 21.60 27.30
CA ASP A 80 -7.47 20.67 28.26
C ASP A 80 -7.18 19.31 27.61
N ALA A 81 -8.08 18.81 26.75
CA ALA A 81 -7.89 17.55 26.02
C ALA A 81 -6.65 17.58 25.11
N LEU A 82 -6.41 18.70 24.42
CA LEU A 82 -5.26 18.86 23.54
C LEU A 82 -3.94 18.97 24.35
N MET A 83 -3.97 19.66 25.49
CA MET A 83 -2.85 19.74 26.44
C MET A 83 -2.55 18.39 27.08
N GLU A 84 -3.56 17.62 27.51
CA GLU A 84 -3.37 16.28 28.06
C GLU A 84 -2.78 15.33 27.02
N GLY A 85 -3.24 15.42 25.77
CA GLY A 85 -2.77 14.57 24.67
C GLY A 85 -1.27 14.67 24.38
N ILE A 86 -0.61 15.80 24.67
CA ILE A 86 0.83 15.96 24.43
C ILE A 86 1.70 15.46 25.59
N LEU A 87 1.16 15.34 26.81
CA LEU A 87 1.91 14.99 28.03
C LEU A 87 2.66 13.64 27.96
N PRO A 88 2.08 12.55 27.43
CA PRO A 88 2.77 11.26 27.38
C PRO A 88 4.10 11.36 26.62
N SER A 89 4.11 12.03 25.48
CA SER A 89 5.28 12.16 24.61
C SER A 89 6.36 13.10 25.16
N VAL A 90 6.02 14.03 26.06
CA VAL A 90 7.01 14.92 26.72
C VAL A 90 7.80 14.15 27.79
N SER A 91 7.16 13.20 28.47
CA SER A 91 7.77 12.40 29.55
C SER A 91 8.75 11.33 29.05
N HIS A 92 8.61 10.86 27.80
CA HIS A 92 9.40 9.75 27.23
C HIS A 92 10.74 10.15 26.59
N LYS A 93 11.15 11.43 26.60
CA LYS A 93 12.41 11.88 25.96
C LYS A 93 13.71 11.34 26.57
N ASN A 94 13.67 10.55 27.65
CA ASN A 94 14.85 10.13 28.42
C ASN A 94 15.24 8.64 28.30
N ILE A 95 14.63 7.85 27.40
CA ILE A 95 14.93 6.42 27.19
C ILE A 95 14.71 6.19 25.69
N SER A 96 15.64 5.77 24.81
CA SER A 96 16.92 5.08 24.93
C SER A 96 17.71 5.32 23.63
N ILE A 97 18.93 5.83 23.72
CA ILE A 97 19.92 5.77 22.63
C ILE A 97 20.75 4.52 22.88
N GLY A 98 20.55 3.46 22.11
CA GLY A 98 21.54 2.38 22.04
C GLY A 98 20.99 0.96 22.13
N THR A 99 20.31 0.53 21.07
CA THR A 99 20.44 -0.79 20.43
C THR A 99 19.82 -0.64 19.04
N MET A 100 20.34 -1.33 18.02
CA MET A 100 19.69 -1.37 16.70
C MET A 100 18.27 -1.91 16.92
N ASP A 101 17.27 -1.05 16.77
CA ASP A 101 15.92 -1.40 17.16
C ASP A 101 15.00 -1.48 15.94
N LEU A 102 14.20 -2.53 15.91
CA LEU A 102 13.04 -2.65 15.05
C LEU A 102 11.91 -1.69 15.50
N GLU A 103 12.14 -0.91 16.57
CA GLU A 103 11.55 0.42 16.79
C GLU A 103 11.83 1.30 15.56
N GLU A 104 10.86 1.71 14.76
CA GLU A 104 9.47 1.99 15.10
C GLU A 104 8.58 1.44 13.98
N LEU A 105 8.36 0.11 13.97
CA LEU A 105 7.18 -0.41 13.30
C LEU A 105 5.95 0.32 13.83
N HIS A 106 5.11 0.80 12.91
CA HIS A 106 3.89 1.52 13.23
C HIS A 106 2.85 1.17 12.18
N HIS A 107 1.62 1.62 12.38
CA HIS A 107 0.54 1.33 11.46
C HIS A 107 0.19 2.55 10.64
N VAL A 108 -0.13 2.27 9.39
CA VAL A 108 -0.78 3.21 8.48
C VAL A 108 -2.07 2.58 8.03
N THR A 109 -3.14 3.35 8.06
CA THR A 109 -4.47 2.92 7.64
C THR A 109 -4.94 3.79 6.49
N TYR A 110 -5.35 3.14 5.40
CA TYR A 110 -5.87 3.79 4.21
C TYR A 110 -7.33 3.46 4.02
N ARG A 111 -8.12 4.49 3.68
CA ARG A 111 -9.48 4.27 3.20
C ARG A 111 -9.45 3.78 1.75
N ILE A 112 -10.25 2.75 1.48
CA ILE A 112 -10.43 2.20 0.15
C ILE A 112 -11.74 2.76 -0.42
N PRO A 113 -11.70 3.56 -1.50
CA PRO A 113 -12.90 4.10 -2.11
C PRO A 113 -13.73 2.95 -2.69
N ARG A 114 -15.02 2.93 -2.35
CA ARG A 114 -15.98 1.99 -2.92
C ARG A 114 -16.88 2.69 -3.93
N SER A 115 -17.29 1.95 -4.96
CA SER A 115 -18.37 2.43 -5.84
C SER A 115 -19.66 2.52 -5.02
N SER A 116 -20.46 3.55 -5.25
CA SER A 116 -21.70 3.82 -4.51
C SER A 116 -22.76 2.70 -4.62
N HIS A 117 -22.55 1.74 -5.53
CA HIS A 117 -23.45 0.60 -5.74
C HIS A 117 -23.14 -0.61 -4.84
N ASP A 118 -21.96 -0.69 -4.23
CA ASP A 118 -21.44 -1.95 -3.65
C ASP A 118 -21.52 -2.06 -2.12
N ALA A 119 -21.96 -1.04 -1.37
CA ALA A 119 -22.09 -1.15 0.09
C ALA A 119 -23.07 -0.15 0.74
N PRO A 120 -24.10 -0.64 1.46
CA PRO A 120 -24.90 0.18 2.39
C PRO A 120 -24.15 0.58 3.68
N ASN A 121 -23.03 -0.10 3.99
CA ASN A 121 -22.30 0.05 5.26
C ASN A 121 -20.82 0.37 5.03
N GLY A 122 -20.49 1.67 5.02
CA GLY A 122 -19.15 2.19 5.32
C GLY A 122 -18.05 1.98 4.28
N ASP A 123 -17.15 2.96 4.22
CA ASP A 123 -15.88 2.85 3.49
C ASP A 123 -15.06 1.67 4.05
N SER A 124 -14.44 0.87 3.17
CA SER A 124 -13.48 -0.15 3.63
C SER A 124 -12.16 0.52 3.99
N ILE A 125 -11.40 -0.11 4.88
CA ILE A 125 -10.05 0.35 5.23
C ILE A 125 -9.08 -0.82 5.15
N ILE A 126 -7.83 -0.51 4.82
CA ILE A 126 -6.70 -1.44 4.92
C ILE A 126 -5.67 -0.83 5.87
N THR A 127 -5.33 -1.59 6.90
CA THR A 127 -4.30 -1.23 7.88
C THR A 127 -3.07 -2.09 7.65
N CYS A 128 -1.90 -1.47 7.49
CA CYS A 128 -0.64 -2.18 7.35
C CYS A 128 0.34 -1.72 8.43
N ARG A 129 1.04 -2.67 9.05
CA ARG A 129 2.23 -2.38 9.82
C ARG A 129 3.43 -2.23 8.89
N VAL A 130 4.12 -1.10 9.03
CA VAL A 130 5.20 -0.65 8.15
C VAL A 130 6.39 -0.17 8.99
N ALA A 131 7.58 -0.18 8.39
CA ALA A 131 8.78 0.40 8.98
C ALA A 131 8.92 1.89 8.64
N ALA A 132 9.51 2.67 9.57
CA ALA A 132 9.60 4.13 9.48
C ALA A 132 10.56 4.69 8.42
N ALA A 133 11.54 3.91 7.95
CA ALA A 133 12.49 4.35 6.93
C ALA A 133 13.03 3.16 6.15
N HIS A 134 13.75 3.47 5.06
CA HIS A 134 14.48 2.55 4.18
C HIS A 134 14.89 1.28 4.91
N ASN A 135 14.28 0.17 4.50
CA ASN A 135 14.76 -1.13 4.89
C ASN A 135 15.02 -1.93 3.61
N GLU A 136 16.13 -2.67 3.63
CA GLU A 136 16.53 -3.56 2.54
C GLU A 136 15.61 -4.79 2.44
N VAL A 137 14.59 -4.87 3.31
CA VAL A 137 13.74 -6.03 3.54
C VAL A 137 12.27 -5.71 3.29
N GLY A 138 11.91 -4.78 2.40
CA GLY A 138 10.53 -4.70 1.88
C GLY A 138 9.38 -4.42 2.87
N MET A 139 9.63 -3.84 4.07
CA MET A 139 8.56 -3.48 5.03
C MET A 139 8.13 -2.01 4.94
N LYS A 140 8.47 -1.33 3.83
CA LYS A 140 7.99 0.01 3.47
C LYS A 140 6.91 -0.11 2.39
N LEU A 141 5.92 0.78 2.40
CA LEU A 141 5.03 0.99 1.25
C LEU A 141 5.77 1.77 0.16
N TRP A 142 5.90 1.16 -1.02
CA TRP A 142 6.47 1.79 -2.20
C TRP A 142 5.38 2.37 -3.09
N GLU A 143 5.71 3.43 -3.80
CA GLU A 143 4.75 4.21 -4.57
C GLU A 143 4.12 3.41 -5.72
N ALA A 144 4.87 2.48 -6.34
CA ALA A 144 4.30 1.56 -7.33
C ALA A 144 3.28 0.57 -6.72
N GLY A 145 3.34 0.30 -5.41
CA GLY A 145 2.32 -0.46 -4.69
C GLY A 145 0.99 0.30 -4.59
N PHE A 146 1.05 1.60 -4.26
CA PHE A 146 -0.14 2.46 -4.30
C PHE A 146 -0.70 2.58 -5.72
N PHE A 147 0.17 2.73 -6.71
CA PHE A 147 -0.23 2.81 -8.12
C PHE A 147 -0.92 1.52 -8.59
N LEU A 148 -0.39 0.34 -8.24
CA LEU A 148 -1.00 -0.93 -8.59
C LEU A 148 -2.32 -1.15 -7.83
N ALA A 149 -2.42 -0.70 -6.57
CA ALA A 149 -3.67 -0.73 -5.83
C ALA A 149 -4.76 0.14 -6.50
N GLU A 150 -4.41 1.31 -7.03
CA GLU A 150 -5.33 2.15 -7.81
C GLU A 150 -5.68 1.54 -9.16
N PHE A 151 -4.74 0.85 -9.80
CA PHE A 151 -5.02 0.05 -10.99
C PHE A 151 -6.09 -0.99 -10.69
N VAL A 152 -5.92 -1.77 -9.61
CA VAL A 152 -6.89 -2.77 -9.16
C VAL A 152 -8.27 -2.15 -8.92
N LEU A 153 -8.33 -1.00 -8.22
CA LEU A 153 -9.59 -0.30 -7.94
C LEU A 153 -10.32 0.17 -9.20
N SER A 154 -9.57 0.57 -10.23
CA SER A 154 -10.13 1.08 -11.50
C SER A 154 -10.36 -0.01 -12.55
N HIS A 155 -9.81 -1.20 -12.36
CA HIS A 155 -9.88 -2.33 -13.29
C HIS A 155 -10.33 -3.64 -12.62
N PRO A 156 -11.41 -3.66 -11.81
CA PRO A 156 -11.83 -4.86 -11.09
C PRO A 156 -12.19 -6.01 -12.04
N ASP A 157 -12.61 -5.70 -13.27
CA ASP A 157 -12.95 -6.68 -14.30
C ASP A 157 -11.77 -7.59 -14.68
N PHE A 158 -10.54 -7.08 -14.62
CA PHE A 158 -9.35 -7.90 -14.89
C PHE A 158 -9.17 -9.04 -13.90
N PHE A 159 -9.64 -8.84 -12.67
CA PHE A 159 -9.42 -9.76 -11.56
C PHE A 159 -10.66 -10.58 -11.20
N ARG A 160 -11.81 -10.32 -11.86
CA ARG A 160 -13.08 -10.94 -11.51
C ARG A 160 -13.04 -12.46 -11.63
N GLY A 161 -13.25 -13.16 -10.53
CA GLY A 161 -13.21 -14.62 -10.42
C GLY A 161 -11.81 -15.22 -10.49
N GLN A 162 -10.76 -14.41 -10.65
CA GLN A 162 -9.39 -14.87 -10.85
C GLN A 162 -8.72 -15.21 -9.52
N ARG A 163 -7.82 -16.19 -9.55
CA ARG A 163 -6.89 -16.50 -8.46
C ARG A 163 -5.60 -15.73 -8.70
N VAL A 164 -5.22 -14.85 -7.77
CA VAL A 164 -4.16 -13.86 -7.98
C VAL A 164 -2.97 -14.17 -7.07
N MET A 165 -1.76 -14.12 -7.63
CA MET A 165 -0.51 -14.23 -6.88
C MET A 165 0.24 -12.89 -6.96
N GLU A 166 0.56 -12.29 -5.82
CA GLU A 166 1.43 -11.12 -5.73
C GLU A 166 2.87 -11.56 -5.47
N LEU A 167 3.79 -11.20 -6.37
CA LEU A 167 5.22 -11.44 -6.25
C LEU A 167 5.91 -10.24 -5.58
N GLY A 168 6.76 -10.49 -4.59
CA GLY A 168 7.45 -9.42 -3.87
C GLY A 168 6.48 -8.49 -3.15
N ALA A 169 5.50 -9.06 -2.46
CA ALA A 169 4.40 -8.33 -1.86
C ALA A 169 4.84 -7.35 -0.76
N GLY A 170 6.00 -7.58 -0.13
CA GLY A 170 6.48 -6.77 0.99
C GLY A 170 5.46 -6.73 2.13
N VAL A 171 4.84 -5.56 2.33
CA VAL A 171 3.78 -5.38 3.34
C VAL A 171 2.39 -5.87 2.89
N GLY A 172 2.20 -6.18 1.60
CA GLY A 172 1.00 -6.80 1.05
C GLY A 172 -0.13 -5.85 0.65
N PHE A 173 0.13 -4.54 0.59
CA PHE A 173 -0.94 -3.55 0.44
C PHE A 173 -1.76 -3.72 -0.85
N THR A 174 -1.13 -3.95 -2.00
CA THR A 174 -1.85 -4.14 -3.26
C THR A 174 -2.83 -5.31 -3.19
N GLY A 175 -2.35 -6.48 -2.81
CA GLY A 175 -3.17 -7.67 -2.72
C GLY A 175 -4.22 -7.60 -1.59
N LEU A 176 -3.95 -6.89 -0.49
CA LEU A 176 -4.95 -6.60 0.54
C LEU A 176 -6.05 -5.67 0.01
N VAL A 177 -5.71 -4.64 -0.77
CA VAL A 177 -6.70 -3.79 -1.45
C VAL A 177 -7.55 -4.62 -2.38
N LEU A 178 -6.94 -5.45 -3.24
CA LEU A 178 -7.65 -6.39 -4.12
C LEU A 178 -8.60 -7.30 -3.33
N ALA A 179 -8.11 -7.91 -2.25
CA ALA A 179 -8.87 -8.83 -1.42
C ALA A 179 -10.02 -8.14 -0.65
N SER A 180 -9.96 -6.82 -0.45
CA SER A 180 -11.03 -6.04 0.20
C SER A 180 -12.23 -5.75 -0.72
N LEU A 181 -12.08 -6.01 -2.03
CA LEU A 181 -13.11 -5.73 -3.02
C LEU A 181 -14.11 -6.90 -3.12
N PRO A 182 -15.43 -6.63 -3.01
CA PRO A 182 -16.44 -7.68 -3.04
C PRO A 182 -16.54 -8.31 -4.44
N SER A 183 -16.54 -9.64 -4.49
CA SER A 183 -16.73 -10.42 -5.72
C SER A 183 -15.76 -10.08 -6.86
N VAL A 184 -14.55 -9.61 -6.51
CA VAL A 184 -13.45 -9.37 -7.46
C VAL A 184 -12.57 -10.60 -7.55
N ALA A 185 -11.62 -10.85 -6.65
CA ALA A 185 -10.78 -12.04 -6.72
C ALA A 185 -11.42 -13.27 -6.04
N SER A 186 -11.18 -14.47 -6.58
CA SER A 186 -11.61 -15.74 -5.96
C SER A 186 -10.59 -16.31 -4.98
N ALA A 187 -9.31 -15.98 -5.15
CA ALA A 187 -8.25 -16.20 -4.18
C ALA A 187 -7.13 -15.17 -4.37
N VAL A 188 -6.45 -14.78 -3.29
CA VAL A 188 -5.27 -13.93 -3.33
C VAL A 188 -4.16 -14.59 -2.51
N VAL A 189 -2.99 -14.81 -3.10
CA VAL A 189 -1.79 -15.20 -2.35
C VAL A 189 -0.75 -14.09 -2.43
N LEU A 190 -0.25 -13.67 -1.27
CA LEU A 190 0.79 -12.65 -1.15
C LEU A 190 2.12 -13.36 -0.92
N THR A 191 3.14 -13.06 -1.72
CA THR A 191 4.40 -13.79 -1.66
C THR A 191 5.62 -12.91 -1.50
N ASP A 192 6.53 -13.36 -0.64
CA ASP A 192 7.85 -12.77 -0.41
C ASP A 192 8.80 -13.89 0.04
N TYR A 193 10.08 -13.60 0.23
CA TYR A 193 11.09 -14.62 0.58
C TYR A 193 11.68 -14.42 1.98
N ALA A 194 11.82 -13.17 2.42
CA ALA A 194 12.53 -12.86 3.65
C ALA A 194 11.67 -13.22 4.88
N PRO A 195 12.16 -14.03 5.84
CA PRO A 195 11.35 -14.49 6.98
C PRO A 195 10.67 -13.38 7.79
N VAL A 196 11.37 -12.27 8.02
CA VAL A 196 10.83 -11.11 8.75
C VAL A 196 9.68 -10.44 7.98
N VAL A 197 9.78 -10.40 6.66
CA VAL A 197 8.75 -9.86 5.76
C VAL A 197 7.55 -10.77 5.74
N MET A 198 7.77 -12.08 5.61
CA MET A 198 6.70 -13.07 5.67
C MET A 198 5.96 -13.06 7.01
N GLN A 199 6.64 -12.82 8.12
CA GLN A 199 6.00 -12.64 9.42
C GLN A 199 5.12 -11.38 9.43
N ASN A 200 5.63 -10.26 8.92
CA ASN A 200 4.87 -9.01 8.86
C ASN A 200 3.69 -9.08 7.88
N LEU A 201 3.87 -9.75 6.75
CA LEU A 201 2.85 -9.95 5.72
C LEU A 201 1.68 -10.77 6.28
N ARG A 202 1.95 -11.87 6.99
CA ARG A 202 0.91 -12.64 7.70
C ARG A 202 0.20 -11.81 8.76
N TYR A 203 0.95 -11.01 9.52
CA TYR A 203 0.35 -10.09 10.48
C TYR A 203 -0.60 -9.09 9.80
N ASN A 204 -0.19 -8.50 8.67
CA ASN A 204 -1.03 -7.55 7.92
C ASN A 204 -2.28 -8.23 7.33
N ILE A 205 -2.21 -9.50 6.90
CA ILE A 205 -3.40 -10.26 6.51
C ILE A 205 -4.36 -10.40 7.70
N GLU A 206 -3.85 -10.84 8.85
CA GLU A 206 -4.67 -11.08 10.05
C GLU A 206 -5.38 -9.80 10.54
N VAL A 207 -4.66 -8.67 10.59
CA VAL A 207 -5.22 -7.36 10.98
C VAL A 207 -6.41 -6.94 10.11
N ASN A 208 -6.43 -7.37 8.85
CA ASN A 208 -7.49 -7.02 7.91
C ASN A 208 -8.53 -8.12 7.71
N ALA A 209 -8.38 -9.30 8.31
CA ALA A 209 -9.17 -10.50 7.98
C ALA A 209 -10.68 -10.28 7.98
N SER A 210 -11.22 -9.51 8.94
CA SER A 210 -12.65 -9.20 9.04
C SER A 210 -13.17 -8.22 7.97
N ARG A 211 -12.27 -7.55 7.24
CA ARG A 211 -12.56 -6.56 6.21
C ARG A 211 -12.37 -7.11 4.80
N LEU A 212 -11.62 -8.22 4.65
CA LEU A 212 -11.41 -8.88 3.37
C LEU A 212 -12.72 -9.51 2.88
N GLN A 213 -12.98 -9.36 1.58
CA GLN A 213 -14.18 -9.88 0.91
C GLN A 213 -13.84 -11.03 -0.05
N CYS A 214 -12.55 -11.23 -0.35
CA CYS A 214 -12.06 -12.40 -1.05
C CYS A 214 -12.14 -13.64 -0.12
N PRO A 215 -12.69 -14.76 -0.60
CA PRO A 215 -12.93 -15.94 0.26
C PRO A 215 -11.65 -16.66 0.69
N GLN A 216 -10.53 -16.44 -0.02
CA GLN A 216 -9.24 -17.04 0.32
C GLN A 216 -8.12 -16.01 0.18
N VAL A 217 -7.44 -15.72 1.28
CA VAL A 217 -6.28 -14.83 1.30
C VAL A 217 -5.18 -15.46 2.15
N ASP A 218 -4.03 -15.75 1.53
CA ASP A 218 -2.92 -16.47 2.17
C ASP A 218 -1.58 -15.78 1.91
N ALA A 219 -0.57 -16.12 2.73
CA ALA A 219 0.81 -15.75 2.47
C ALA A 219 1.67 -17.00 2.18
N MET A 220 2.46 -16.95 1.11
CA MET A 220 3.32 -18.05 0.69
C MET A 220 4.76 -17.56 0.50
N MET A 221 5.73 -18.32 1.01
CA MET A 221 7.14 -17.98 0.81
C MET A 221 7.58 -18.34 -0.61
N VAL A 222 8.15 -17.38 -1.32
CA VAL A 222 8.64 -17.55 -2.70
C VAL A 222 9.99 -16.87 -2.82
N ASP A 223 11.05 -17.68 -2.82
CA ASP A 223 12.39 -17.26 -3.21
C ASP A 223 12.57 -17.48 -4.72
N TRP A 224 12.80 -16.38 -5.45
CA TRP A 224 12.94 -16.41 -6.90
C TRP A 224 14.13 -17.26 -7.35
N THR A 225 15.19 -17.33 -6.55
CA THR A 225 16.43 -18.03 -6.90
C THR A 225 16.32 -19.56 -6.79
N THR A 226 15.41 -20.02 -5.95
CA THR A 226 15.14 -21.44 -5.72
C THR A 226 13.77 -21.88 -6.25
N TRP A 227 13.07 -20.98 -6.93
CA TRP A 227 11.74 -21.23 -7.48
C TRP A 227 11.74 -22.43 -8.43
N LYS A 228 10.77 -23.31 -8.19
CA LYS A 228 10.39 -24.36 -9.12
C LYS A 228 8.92 -24.22 -9.37
N TRP A 229 8.50 -24.45 -10.62
CA TRP A 229 7.09 -24.48 -10.94
C TRP A 229 6.37 -25.45 -10.01
N MET A 230 5.48 -24.91 -9.20
CA MET A 230 4.43 -25.67 -8.54
C MET A 230 3.24 -25.61 -9.49
N ASP A 231 2.52 -26.70 -9.69
CA ASP A 231 1.22 -26.70 -10.41
C ASP A 231 0.22 -25.87 -9.62
N ALA A 232 0.39 -24.57 -9.72
CA ALA A 232 -0.18 -23.60 -8.84
C ALA A 232 -1.41 -23.02 -9.54
N PRO A 233 -2.52 -22.90 -8.81
CA PRO A 233 -3.80 -22.50 -9.38
C PRO A 233 -3.86 -21.02 -9.79
N TRP A 234 -2.78 -20.26 -9.85
CA TRP A 234 -2.87 -18.81 -10.06
C TRP A 234 -3.17 -18.47 -11.52
N ASP A 235 -4.12 -17.57 -11.76
CA ASP A 235 -4.53 -17.15 -13.11
C ASP A 235 -3.88 -15.83 -13.52
N ILE A 236 -3.61 -14.95 -12.53
CA ILE A 236 -2.93 -13.67 -12.72
C ILE A 236 -1.79 -13.53 -11.72
N LEU A 237 -0.64 -13.07 -12.19
CA LEU A 237 0.48 -12.64 -11.34
C LEU A 237 0.53 -11.13 -11.30
N ILE A 238 0.67 -10.53 -10.13
CA ILE A 238 0.87 -9.09 -9.97
C ILE A 238 2.20 -8.83 -9.26
N ALA A 239 2.85 -7.71 -9.55
CA ALA A 239 4.07 -7.30 -8.84
C ALA A 239 4.17 -5.78 -8.82
N ALA A 240 4.50 -5.22 -7.66
CA ALA A 240 4.72 -3.78 -7.49
C ALA A 240 6.16 -3.51 -7.07
N ASP A 241 6.82 -2.61 -7.78
CA ASP A 241 8.20 -2.14 -7.51
C ASP A 241 9.25 -3.26 -7.42
N CYS A 242 9.10 -4.37 -8.15
CA CYS A 242 10.08 -5.47 -8.19
C CYS A 242 11.20 -5.26 -9.22
N VAL A 243 11.04 -4.29 -10.14
CA VAL A 243 12.02 -3.99 -11.20
C VAL A 243 12.99 -2.90 -10.72
N TYR A 244 13.95 -3.27 -9.88
CA TYR A 244 14.96 -2.33 -9.35
C TYR A 244 16.37 -2.91 -9.22
N ASP A 245 16.52 -4.21 -8.96
CA ASP A 245 17.81 -4.89 -8.85
C ASP A 245 18.06 -5.77 -10.08
N VAL A 246 19.00 -5.34 -10.94
CA VAL A 246 19.38 -6.05 -12.16
C VAL A 246 19.87 -7.47 -11.85
N ALA A 247 20.51 -7.70 -10.71
CA ALA A 247 20.98 -9.03 -10.31
C ALA A 247 19.82 -10.00 -10.04
N ALA A 248 18.65 -9.49 -9.64
CA ALA A 248 17.47 -10.28 -9.35
C ALA A 248 16.65 -10.65 -10.62
N PHE A 249 16.85 -9.94 -11.74
CA PHE A 249 16.01 -10.13 -12.93
C PHE A 249 16.01 -11.54 -13.51
N PRO A 250 17.15 -12.24 -13.67
CA PRO A 250 17.13 -13.60 -14.22
C PRO A 250 16.25 -14.55 -13.39
N ALA A 251 16.33 -14.46 -12.07
CA ALA A 251 15.52 -15.27 -11.16
C ALA A 251 14.04 -14.87 -11.20
N MET A 252 13.73 -13.57 -11.09
CA MET A 252 12.36 -13.05 -11.14
C MET A 252 11.67 -13.36 -12.46
N VAL A 253 12.35 -13.16 -13.60
CA VAL A 253 11.80 -13.44 -14.93
C VAL A 253 11.68 -14.94 -15.17
N HIS A 254 12.51 -15.78 -14.55
CA HIS A 254 12.28 -17.22 -14.53
C HIS A 254 10.95 -17.59 -13.84
N VAL A 255 10.62 -16.98 -12.70
CA VAL A 255 9.31 -17.14 -12.05
C VAL A 255 8.17 -16.73 -13.01
N LEU A 256 8.30 -15.55 -13.63
CA LEU A 256 7.30 -15.04 -14.56
C LEU A 256 7.13 -15.96 -15.79
N ALA A 257 8.23 -16.39 -16.39
CA ALA A 257 8.22 -17.25 -17.57
C ALA A 257 7.57 -18.60 -17.27
N THR A 258 7.96 -19.26 -16.16
CA THR A 258 7.37 -20.55 -15.75
C THR A 258 5.87 -20.41 -15.48
N PHE A 259 5.45 -19.29 -14.88
CA PHE A 259 4.03 -18.97 -14.70
C PHE A 259 3.28 -18.82 -16.02
N LEU A 260 3.79 -18.04 -16.96
CA LEU A 260 3.14 -17.80 -18.26
C LEU A 260 3.12 -19.06 -19.15
N ASP A 261 4.17 -19.90 -19.07
CA ASP A 261 4.26 -21.16 -19.82
C ASP A 261 3.23 -22.20 -19.38
N ALA A 262 2.72 -22.09 -18.15
CA ALA A 262 1.74 -23.01 -17.60
C ALA A 262 0.31 -22.83 -18.14
N GLY A 263 0.03 -21.79 -18.95
CA GLY A 263 -1.29 -21.63 -19.55
C GLY A 263 -1.43 -20.39 -20.42
N LYS A 264 -1.99 -20.56 -21.62
CA LYS A 264 -2.17 -19.48 -22.60
C LYS A 264 -3.07 -18.33 -22.13
N THR A 265 -3.91 -18.55 -21.13
CA THR A 265 -4.81 -17.54 -20.56
C THR A 265 -4.18 -16.78 -19.39
N LYS A 266 -3.01 -17.19 -18.91
CA LYS A 266 -2.30 -16.53 -17.80
C LYS A 266 -1.69 -15.22 -18.28
N SER A 267 -1.70 -14.22 -17.41
CA SER A 267 -1.04 -12.94 -17.66
C SER A 267 -0.49 -12.36 -16.37
N ALA A 268 0.51 -11.50 -16.48
CA ALA A 268 1.04 -10.77 -15.34
C ALA A 268 0.83 -9.26 -15.49
N ILE A 269 0.76 -8.54 -14.37
CA ILE A 269 0.62 -7.08 -14.35
C ILE A 269 1.67 -6.53 -13.38
N PHE A 270 2.64 -5.79 -13.91
CA PHE A 270 3.73 -5.21 -13.14
C PHE A 270 3.56 -3.70 -13.09
N ALA A 271 3.53 -3.12 -11.89
CA ALA A 271 3.74 -1.69 -11.69
C ALA A 271 5.20 -1.45 -11.29
N SER A 272 5.94 -0.65 -12.06
CA SER A 272 7.37 -0.41 -11.87
C SER A 272 7.68 1.08 -11.90
N THR A 273 8.44 1.56 -10.91
CA THR A 273 8.95 2.92 -10.90
C THR A 273 10.16 3.03 -11.84
N LEU A 274 10.04 3.81 -12.90
CA LEU A 274 11.14 4.07 -13.83
C LEU A 274 12.13 5.07 -13.22
N ARG A 275 13.13 4.55 -12.50
CA ARG A 275 14.19 5.34 -11.85
C ARG A 275 15.42 5.53 -12.74
N ASN A 276 15.73 4.50 -13.52
CA ASN A 276 16.88 4.45 -14.41
C ASN A 276 16.47 3.68 -15.67
N GLN A 277 16.75 4.24 -16.85
CA GLN A 277 16.36 3.65 -18.12
C GLN A 277 17.13 2.36 -18.40
N ASP A 278 18.45 2.32 -18.16
CA ASP A 278 19.29 1.13 -18.36
C ASP A 278 18.81 -0.06 -17.51
N THR A 279 18.35 0.20 -16.28
CA THR A 279 17.74 -0.82 -15.41
C THR A 279 16.46 -1.38 -16.03
N PHE A 280 15.62 -0.52 -16.60
CA PHE A 280 14.39 -0.97 -17.25
C PHE A 280 14.68 -1.72 -18.55
N ASP A 281 15.64 -1.26 -19.34
CA ASP A 281 16.07 -1.92 -20.58
C ASP A 281 16.63 -3.32 -20.29
N ALA A 282 17.44 -3.47 -19.23
CA ALA A 282 17.91 -4.78 -18.78
C ALA A 282 16.77 -5.73 -18.36
N PHE A 283 15.67 -5.19 -17.82
CA PHE A 283 14.47 -5.99 -17.56
C PHE A 283 13.76 -6.41 -18.86
N LEU A 284 13.63 -5.49 -19.83
CA LEU A 284 13.06 -5.80 -21.15
C LEU A 284 13.87 -6.87 -21.91
N ASP A 285 15.21 -6.83 -21.81
CA ASP A 285 16.09 -7.85 -22.39
C ASP A 285 15.80 -9.24 -21.82
N GLN A 286 15.55 -9.34 -20.51
CA GLN A 286 15.15 -10.60 -19.87
C GLN A 286 13.77 -11.06 -20.33
N LEU A 287 12.79 -10.16 -20.47
CA LEU A 287 11.47 -10.53 -21.03
C LEU A 287 11.61 -11.09 -22.46
N HIS A 288 12.44 -10.44 -23.28
CA HIS A 288 12.70 -10.86 -24.65
C HIS A 288 13.34 -12.25 -24.71
N LEU A 289 14.35 -12.52 -23.86
CA LEU A 289 15.01 -13.82 -23.76
C LEU A 289 14.02 -14.97 -23.48
N HIS A 290 12.96 -14.68 -22.72
CA HIS A 290 11.92 -15.64 -22.35
C HIS A 290 10.69 -15.63 -23.27
N LYS A 291 10.72 -14.90 -24.39
CA LYS A 291 9.60 -14.73 -25.33
C LYS A 291 8.33 -14.22 -24.64
N ILE A 292 8.50 -13.25 -23.75
CA ILE A 292 7.42 -12.58 -23.04
C ILE A 292 7.17 -11.25 -23.74
N GLU A 293 5.94 -11.04 -24.18
CA GLU A 293 5.47 -9.78 -24.72
C GLU A 293 5.00 -8.89 -23.56
N TYR A 294 5.16 -7.58 -23.71
CA TYR A 294 4.62 -6.61 -22.76
C TYR A 294 3.78 -5.55 -23.47
N GLU A 295 2.68 -5.15 -22.83
CA GLU A 295 1.77 -4.09 -23.24
C GLU A 295 1.78 -3.00 -22.15
N ASP A 296 2.12 -1.77 -22.50
CA ASP A 296 2.05 -0.63 -21.58
C ASP A 296 0.59 -0.17 -21.43
N LEU A 297 0.03 -0.37 -20.23
CA LEU A 297 -1.33 0.01 -19.89
C LEU A 297 -1.42 1.39 -19.20
N THR A 298 -0.30 2.09 -18.99
CA THR A 298 -0.22 3.27 -18.12
C THR A 298 -1.16 4.39 -18.52
N ALA A 299 -1.16 4.80 -19.79
CA ALA A 299 -1.97 5.94 -20.24
C ALA A 299 -3.47 5.65 -20.08
N ALA A 300 -3.91 4.45 -20.47
CA ALA A 300 -5.29 4.02 -20.34
C ALA A 300 -5.69 3.88 -18.85
N ALA A 301 -4.79 3.35 -18.03
CA ALA A 301 -5.05 3.13 -16.61
C ALA A 301 -5.21 4.44 -15.83
N ILE A 302 -4.27 5.38 -15.98
CA ILE A 302 -4.28 6.67 -15.25
C ILE A 302 -5.59 7.41 -15.46
N SER A 303 -6.16 7.38 -16.67
CA SER A 303 -7.42 8.06 -16.99
C SER A 303 -8.62 7.59 -16.15
N LYS A 304 -8.54 6.41 -15.54
CA LYS A 304 -9.61 5.79 -14.75
C LYS A 304 -9.28 5.68 -13.26
N MET A 305 -8.04 5.95 -12.86
CA MET A 305 -7.58 5.76 -11.49
C MET A 305 -8.22 6.78 -10.53
N PRO A 306 -8.61 6.37 -9.31
CA PRO A 306 -9.34 7.23 -8.38
C PRO A 306 -8.48 8.27 -7.67
N HIS A 307 -7.14 8.22 -7.80
CA HIS A 307 -6.22 9.07 -7.03
C HIS A 307 -6.46 9.00 -5.51
N ALA A 308 -6.69 7.78 -5.01
CA ALA A 308 -7.07 7.50 -3.62
C ALA A 308 -5.91 7.65 -2.63
N PHE A 309 -4.66 7.48 -3.08
CA PHE A 309 -3.49 7.48 -2.20
C PHE A 309 -2.52 8.62 -2.54
N LEU A 310 -1.87 9.16 -1.50
CA LEU A 310 -0.90 10.25 -1.62
C LEU A 310 0.50 9.70 -1.91
N TYR A 311 1.01 10.01 -3.11
CA TYR A 311 2.38 9.74 -3.54
C TYR A 311 2.70 10.60 -4.78
N ASP A 312 3.93 11.14 -4.85
CA ASP A 312 4.26 12.25 -5.77
C ASP A 312 4.78 11.79 -7.14
N ASN A 313 5.38 10.60 -7.23
CA ASN A 313 6.13 10.14 -8.40
C ASN A 313 5.26 9.39 -9.45
N ARG A 314 3.94 9.64 -9.49
CA ARG A 314 2.98 8.99 -10.40
C ARG A 314 3.44 8.94 -11.85
N GLY A 315 3.96 10.06 -12.37
CA GLY A 315 4.42 10.16 -13.76
C GLY A 315 5.62 9.26 -14.11
N SER A 316 6.36 8.79 -13.11
CA SER A 316 7.49 7.87 -13.26
C SER A 316 7.10 6.40 -13.20
N ILE A 317 5.86 6.06 -12.83
CA ILE A 317 5.43 4.67 -12.69
C ILE A 317 4.83 4.18 -14.01
N ARG A 318 5.17 2.94 -14.39
CA ARG A 318 4.58 2.24 -15.53
C ARG A 318 3.84 1.01 -15.04
N VAL A 319 2.68 0.72 -15.64
CA VAL A 319 1.93 -0.52 -15.42
C VAL A 319 1.90 -1.27 -16.74
N CYS A 320 2.55 -2.42 -16.77
CA CYS A 320 2.69 -3.23 -17.97
C CYS A 320 1.99 -4.57 -17.75
N ARG A 321 1.24 -5.01 -18.76
CA ARG A 321 0.73 -6.38 -18.82
C ARG A 321 1.74 -7.24 -19.56
N MET A 322 2.04 -8.42 -19.04
CA MET A 322 2.90 -9.40 -19.69
C MET A 322 2.13 -10.67 -20.05
N THR A 323 2.40 -11.19 -21.24
CA THR A 323 1.83 -12.44 -21.76
C THR A 323 2.89 -13.23 -22.50
N LYS A 324 2.71 -14.54 -22.62
CA LYS A 324 3.59 -15.35 -23.48
C LYS A 324 3.35 -14.96 -24.95
N ALA A 325 4.42 -14.77 -25.72
CA ALA A 325 4.31 -14.59 -27.15
C ALA A 325 3.53 -15.75 -27.78
N ALA A 326 2.67 -15.44 -28.75
CA ALA A 326 2.04 -16.49 -29.54
C ALA A 326 3.14 -17.33 -30.21
N ALA A 327 3.04 -18.66 -30.16
CA ALA A 327 3.95 -19.49 -30.93
C ALA A 327 3.77 -19.12 -32.41
N ASP A 328 4.84 -18.62 -33.04
CA ASP A 328 4.84 -18.43 -34.49
C ASP A 328 4.35 -19.72 -35.13
N ASN A 329 3.26 -19.63 -35.90
CA ASN A 329 2.91 -20.68 -36.84
C ASN A 329 4.02 -20.73 -37.88
N VAL A 330 5.11 -21.43 -37.57
CA VAL A 330 6.09 -21.84 -38.56
C VAL A 330 5.33 -22.78 -39.48
N ALA A 331 4.83 -22.22 -40.57
CA ALA A 331 4.37 -23.00 -41.71
C ALA A 331 5.54 -23.93 -42.09
N THR A 332 5.26 -25.22 -41.94
CA THR A 332 6.10 -26.38 -42.22
C THR A 332 6.91 -26.28 -43.49
#